data_AF-A0A4C1YGG4-F1
#
_entry.id   AF-A0A4C1YGG4-F1
#
_cell.length_a   1.000
_cell.length_b   1.000
_cell.length_c   1.000
_cell.angle_alpha   90.00
_cell.angle_beta   90.00
_cell.angle_gamma   90.00
#
_symmetry.space_group_name_H-M   'P 1'
#
loop_
_entity.id
_entity.type
_entity.pdbx_description
1 polymer ?
#
loop_
_entity_poly.entity_id
_entity_poly.type
_entity_poly.pdbx_seq_one_letter_code
_entity_poly.pdbx_strand_id
1 'polypeptide(L)'
;MALQVRSSAKSGTKKIKSKEDERSRIVEMAAEILLEDIRSKVYDTKYFPRNGWNYGCYPASSVTSKKTISRLKQIPSSEEIGEIGFVNLKRFENKNFDGLKTVEIEDILDVTDNYEMSSADFTWFYSKFTNSKSDGWNGFMEKSHNNVAYHSSKIIPVPFIKNPPSDYDTIFTSLVEAAKQCQKQVQKIVFVTFDQPLYHKAREILASIDLDNDLYNLSSVQVRLGGFHLLMSFLGAIGFIMDGSGLKEAFCEIYAENSSEKALSGHAYARAIRGHFLVQLALSELIFSSMELSDTEKGLMDTFLLDLGTEHFGDNLHHEDLKTIKDKFIEHLTSIQKRSYRKTLDTVLANGLISKRFH
;
A
#
# COMPACT_ATOMS: atom_id res chain seq x y z
N MET A 1 55.89 11.50 -39.63
CA MET A 1 55.54 12.77 -38.95
C MET A 1 54.22 12.55 -38.23
N ALA A 2 54.31 12.06 -36.99
CA ALA A 2 53.22 11.92 -36.03
C ALA A 2 53.46 12.96 -34.92
N LEU A 3 52.40 13.56 -34.39
CA LEU A 3 52.28 14.28 -33.10
C LEU A 3 50.83 14.83 -33.06
N GLN A 4 49.85 14.25 -32.34
CA GLN A 4 49.66 14.09 -30.89
C GLN A 4 49.18 15.38 -30.18
N VAL A 5 47.94 15.36 -29.66
CA VAL A 5 47.55 16.01 -28.38
C VAL A 5 46.45 15.15 -27.74
N ARG A 6 46.84 14.16 -26.94
CA ARG A 6 46.75 14.07 -25.46
C ARG A 6 45.36 13.76 -24.89
N SER A 7 45.19 12.48 -24.60
CA SER A 7 44.27 11.95 -23.60
C SER A 7 44.72 12.31 -22.19
N SER A 8 43.83 12.92 -21.40
CA SER A 8 43.91 12.87 -19.94
C SER A 8 42.84 11.90 -19.44
N ALA A 9 43.17 10.61 -19.45
CA ALA A 9 42.40 9.60 -18.76
C ALA A 9 42.55 9.83 -17.25
N LYS A 10 41.56 10.45 -16.62
CA LYS A 10 41.34 10.22 -15.19
C LYS A 10 40.76 8.82 -15.06
N SER A 11 41.63 7.90 -14.65
CA SER A 11 41.32 6.57 -14.14
C SER A 11 40.33 6.68 -12.97
N GLY A 12 39.04 6.74 -13.29
CA GLY A 12 37.96 6.36 -12.40
C GLY A 12 37.50 4.98 -12.83
N THR A 13 37.96 3.93 -12.16
CA THR A 13 37.34 2.61 -12.22
C THR A 13 35.85 2.77 -11.90
N LYS A 14 35.00 2.77 -12.93
CA LYS A 14 33.57 2.49 -12.75
C LYS A 14 33.51 1.07 -12.22
N LYS A 15 33.39 0.93 -10.89
CA LYS A 15 33.00 -0.33 -10.26
C LYS A 15 31.75 -0.81 -11.01
N ILE A 16 31.86 -1.96 -11.66
CA ILE A 16 30.69 -2.69 -12.16
C ILE A 16 29.85 -2.94 -10.90
N LYS A 17 28.73 -2.24 -10.74
CA LYS A 17 27.82 -2.43 -9.62
C LYS A 17 27.44 -3.90 -9.60
N SER A 18 27.61 -4.55 -8.46
CA SER A 18 27.25 -5.96 -8.32
C SER A 18 25.75 -6.11 -8.62
N LYS A 19 25.30 -7.28 -9.08
CA LYS A 19 23.87 -7.57 -9.26
C LYS A 19 23.08 -7.34 -7.97
N GLU A 20 23.76 -7.48 -6.83
CA GLU A 20 23.26 -7.24 -5.48
C GLU A 20 23.12 -5.73 -5.19
N ASP A 21 24.09 -4.91 -5.62
CA ASP A 21 24.05 -3.44 -5.45
C ASP A 21 22.92 -2.81 -6.28
N GLU A 22 22.67 -3.34 -7.49
CA GLU A 22 21.57 -2.87 -8.33
C GLU A 22 20.21 -3.37 -7.82
N ARG A 23 20.17 -4.57 -7.21
CA ARG A 23 19.00 -5.10 -6.49
C ARG A 23 18.62 -4.20 -5.33
N SER A 24 19.56 -3.83 -4.45
CA SER A 24 19.27 -2.92 -3.34
C SER A 24 18.80 -1.55 -3.81
N ARG A 25 19.44 -0.98 -4.85
CA ARG A 25 19.05 0.34 -5.40
C ARG A 25 17.61 0.37 -5.93
N ILE A 26 17.18 -0.67 -6.65
CA ILE A 26 15.81 -0.76 -7.18
C ILE A 26 14.78 -0.79 -6.06
N VAL A 27 15.17 -1.27 -4.88
CA VAL A 27 14.30 -1.50 -3.74
C VAL A 27 14.22 -0.29 -2.87
N GLU A 28 15.36 0.35 -2.61
CA GLU A 28 15.39 1.69 -2.03
C GLU A 28 14.45 2.58 -2.85
N MET A 29 14.59 2.58 -4.19
CA MET A 29 13.70 3.34 -5.07
C MET A 29 12.24 2.89 -5.02
N ALA A 30 11.93 1.58 -4.97
CA ALA A 30 10.54 1.09 -4.91
C ALA A 30 9.88 1.30 -3.55
N ALA A 31 10.64 1.16 -2.47
CA ALA A 31 10.24 1.44 -1.09
C ALA A 31 10.07 2.94 -0.87
N GLU A 32 10.94 3.77 -1.47
CA GLU A 32 10.81 5.23 -1.52
C GLU A 32 9.52 5.64 -2.21
N ILE A 33 9.22 5.11 -3.42
CA ILE A 33 7.97 5.43 -4.13
C ILE A 33 6.75 4.99 -3.30
N LEU A 34 6.80 3.84 -2.63
CA LEU A 34 5.73 3.39 -1.72
C LEU A 34 5.60 4.26 -0.47
N LEU A 35 6.71 4.66 0.13
CA LEU A 35 6.73 5.54 1.29
C LEU A 35 6.25 6.93 0.89
N GLU A 36 6.54 7.42 -0.30
CA GLU A 36 6.02 8.66 -0.87
C GLU A 36 4.49 8.57 -1.06
N ASP A 37 3.98 7.46 -1.60
CA ASP A 37 2.53 7.24 -1.75
C ASP A 37 1.83 7.16 -0.37
N ILE A 38 2.43 6.47 0.61
CA ILE A 38 1.92 6.33 1.97
C ILE A 38 2.06 7.62 2.81
N ARG A 39 3.16 8.37 2.65
CA ARG A 39 3.55 9.53 3.47
C ARG A 39 3.36 10.87 2.76
N SER A 40 2.62 10.92 1.65
CA SER A 40 2.01 12.12 1.07
C SER A 40 0.98 12.75 2.05
N LYS A 41 1.56 13.24 3.17
CA LYS A 41 1.08 13.73 4.46
C LYS A 41 -0.01 12.90 5.15
N VAL A 42 0.28 12.53 6.41
CA VAL A 42 -0.73 12.36 7.45
C VAL A 42 -1.42 13.71 7.63
N TYR A 43 -2.53 13.91 6.93
CA TYR A 43 -3.45 14.99 7.25
C TYR A 43 -4.21 14.63 8.53
N ASP A 44 -4.59 15.65 9.29
CA ASP A 44 -5.60 15.55 10.34
C ASP A 44 -6.73 14.62 9.86
N THR A 45 -6.92 13.50 10.56
CA THR A 45 -7.90 12.46 10.23
C THR A 45 -9.35 12.96 10.25
N LYS A 46 -9.58 14.23 10.62
CA LYS A 46 -10.82 14.95 10.33
C LYS A 46 -11.11 15.13 8.83
N TYR A 47 -10.10 14.99 7.95
CA TYR A 47 -10.23 15.05 6.49
C TYR A 47 -9.51 13.84 5.85
N PHE A 48 -10.29 12.78 5.60
CA PHE A 48 -9.90 11.42 5.20
C PHE A 48 -8.84 11.24 4.10
N PRO A 49 -8.02 10.17 4.23
CA PRO A 49 -7.74 9.28 3.09
C PRO A 49 -7.79 7.77 3.43
N ARG A 50 -8.23 6.95 2.45
CA ARG A 50 -7.63 5.67 1.99
C ARG A 50 -8.55 4.98 0.97
N ASN A 51 -8.06 4.75 -0.26
CA ASN A 51 -8.09 3.48 -1.02
C ASN A 51 -7.71 3.70 -2.50
N GLY A 52 -6.83 2.82 -3.00
CA GLY A 52 -6.23 2.84 -4.34
C GLY A 52 -7.13 2.30 -5.45
N TRP A 53 -8.15 3.06 -5.81
CA TRP A 53 -8.96 2.86 -7.00
C TRP A 53 -9.35 4.22 -7.57
N ASN A 54 -9.56 4.33 -8.88
CA ASN A 54 -9.90 5.57 -9.60
C ASN A 54 -11.19 6.22 -9.05
N TYR A 55 -11.11 6.99 -7.97
CA TYR A 55 -12.23 7.68 -7.32
C TYR A 55 -11.80 9.09 -6.87
N GLY A 56 -12.76 10.02 -6.86
CA GLY A 56 -12.67 11.24 -6.06
C GLY A 56 -13.03 10.95 -4.60
N CYS A 57 -12.25 11.48 -3.66
CA CYS A 57 -12.54 11.37 -2.22
C CYS A 57 -13.38 12.56 -1.73
N TYR A 58 -14.46 12.29 -0.98
CA TYR A 58 -15.38 13.31 -0.42
C TYR A 58 -15.77 12.96 1.04
N PRO A 59 -16.08 13.93 1.93
CA PRO A 59 -16.54 13.69 3.30
C PRO A 59 -17.82 12.85 3.38
N ALA A 60 -18.02 12.14 4.48
CA ALA A 60 -19.21 11.30 4.68
C ALA A 60 -20.53 12.11 4.73
N SER A 61 -20.49 13.34 5.26
CA SER A 61 -21.65 14.25 5.35
C SER A 61 -22.19 14.69 3.99
N SER A 62 -21.37 14.59 2.96
CA SER A 62 -21.67 14.93 1.55
C SER A 62 -22.56 13.92 0.84
N VAL A 63 -22.78 12.75 1.45
CA VAL A 63 -23.40 11.60 0.79
C VAL A 63 -24.80 11.35 1.33
N THR A 64 -25.82 11.66 0.52
CA THR A 64 -27.21 11.36 0.88
C THR A 64 -27.42 9.84 0.90
N SER A 65 -27.66 9.26 2.08
CA SER A 65 -27.71 7.80 2.28
C SER A 65 -28.98 7.14 1.74
N LYS A 66 -30.07 7.90 1.58
CA LYS A 66 -31.38 7.40 1.16
C LYS A 66 -32.00 8.35 0.13
N LYS A 67 -31.79 8.10 -1.16
CA LYS A 67 -32.77 8.53 -2.15
C LYS A 67 -33.89 7.51 -2.12
N THR A 68 -35.08 7.94 -1.69
CA THR A 68 -36.30 7.13 -1.82
C THR A 68 -36.46 6.80 -3.31
N ILE A 69 -36.31 5.53 -3.68
CA ILE A 69 -36.54 5.09 -5.05
C ILE A 69 -38.02 5.32 -5.33
N SER A 70 -38.30 6.40 -6.06
CA SER A 70 -39.66 6.75 -6.44
C SER A 70 -40.11 5.73 -7.46
N ARG A 71 -41.19 5.01 -7.15
CA ARG A 71 -41.76 4.04 -8.08
C ARG A 71 -42.21 4.81 -9.32
N LEU A 72 -41.54 4.56 -10.45
CA LEU A 72 -41.82 5.26 -11.69
C LEU A 72 -43.24 4.90 -12.15
N LYS A 73 -44.07 5.91 -12.44
CA LYS A 73 -45.43 5.72 -12.96
C LYS A 73 -45.44 5.33 -14.44
N GLN A 74 -44.37 5.68 -15.16
CA GLN A 74 -44.11 5.30 -16.55
C GLN A 74 -42.68 4.80 -16.66
N ILE A 75 -42.48 3.72 -17.42
CA ILE A 75 -41.15 3.15 -17.67
C ILE A 75 -40.48 4.03 -18.75
N PRO A 76 -39.34 4.67 -18.47
CA PRO A 76 -38.61 5.43 -19.47
C PRO A 76 -38.10 4.52 -20.59
N SER A 77 -37.94 5.08 -21.78
CA SER A 77 -37.44 4.35 -22.95
C SER A 77 -36.00 3.87 -22.74
N SER A 78 -35.59 2.85 -23.51
CA SER A 78 -34.19 2.37 -23.47
C SER A 78 -33.17 3.43 -23.88
N GLU A 79 -33.58 4.39 -24.72
CA GLU A 79 -32.76 5.52 -25.13
C GLU A 79 -32.57 6.50 -23.96
N GLU A 80 -33.65 6.91 -23.30
CA GLU A 80 -33.58 7.77 -22.10
C GLU A 80 -32.82 7.10 -20.94
N ILE A 81 -33.01 5.80 -20.71
CA ILE A 81 -32.23 5.04 -19.72
C ILE A 81 -30.75 4.97 -20.13
N GLY A 82 -30.47 4.84 -21.43
CA GLY A 82 -29.13 4.81 -21.99
C GLY A 82 -28.40 6.16 -21.92
N GLU A 83 -29.10 7.27 -21.72
CA GLU A 83 -28.51 8.59 -21.46
C GLU A 83 -28.31 8.85 -19.96
N ILE A 84 -29.09 8.19 -19.10
CA ILE A 84 -28.95 8.30 -17.65
C ILE A 84 -27.62 7.68 -17.21
N GLY A 85 -26.80 8.50 -16.54
CA GLY A 85 -25.53 8.05 -15.99
C GLY A 85 -24.34 8.19 -16.94
N PHE A 86 -24.47 8.95 -18.03
CA PHE A 86 -23.35 9.34 -18.89
C PHE A 86 -22.99 10.82 -18.76
N VAL A 87 -21.73 11.15 -19.05
CA VAL A 87 -21.22 12.52 -19.15
C VAL A 87 -20.88 12.84 -20.59
N ASN A 88 -21.24 14.05 -21.02
CA ASN A 88 -20.81 14.58 -22.32
C ASN A 88 -19.29 14.78 -22.33
N LEU A 89 -18.64 14.24 -23.36
CA LEU A 89 -17.21 14.36 -23.55
C LEU A 89 -16.82 15.84 -23.73
N LYS A 90 -15.81 16.27 -22.97
CA LYS A 90 -15.19 17.59 -23.09
C LYS A 90 -13.88 17.46 -23.84
N ARG A 91 -13.64 18.35 -24.80
CA ARG A 91 -12.41 18.38 -25.57
C ARG A 91 -11.29 19.06 -24.79
N PHE A 92 -10.12 18.45 -24.79
CA PHE A 92 -8.89 18.99 -24.25
C PHE A 92 -7.99 19.46 -25.40
N GLU A 93 -7.62 20.74 -25.37
CA GLU A 93 -6.64 21.28 -26.30
C GLU A 93 -5.24 21.09 -25.73
N ASN A 94 -4.48 20.17 -26.31
CA ASN A 94 -3.12 19.89 -25.86
C ASN A 94 -2.17 21.01 -26.29
N LYS A 95 -1.62 21.72 -25.31
CA LYS A 95 -0.62 22.78 -25.50
C LYS A 95 0.83 22.28 -25.44
N ASN A 96 1.05 20.95 -25.45
CA ASN A 96 2.34 20.26 -25.38
C ASN A 96 3.19 20.63 -24.16
N PHE A 97 2.58 20.76 -22.98
CA PHE A 97 3.30 20.94 -21.73
C PHE A 97 3.87 19.62 -21.22
N ASP A 98 5.09 19.69 -20.69
CA ASP A 98 5.69 18.56 -19.97
C ASP A 98 5.25 18.60 -18.50
N GLY A 99 4.16 17.90 -18.22
CA GLY A 99 3.54 17.88 -16.89
C GLY A 99 4.43 17.30 -15.79
N LEU A 100 5.44 16.50 -16.13
CA LEU A 100 6.35 15.91 -15.13
C LEU A 100 7.34 16.92 -14.56
N LYS A 101 7.70 17.97 -15.31
CA LYS A 101 8.56 19.05 -14.81
C LYS A 101 7.95 19.84 -13.66
N THR A 102 6.63 19.74 -13.48
CA THR A 102 5.91 20.37 -12.36
C THR A 102 5.93 19.52 -11.09
N VAL A 103 6.48 18.31 -11.14
CA VAL A 103 6.63 17.44 -9.98
C VAL A 103 7.94 17.80 -9.29
N GLU A 104 7.83 18.34 -8.08
CA GLU A 104 8.97 18.54 -7.20
C GLU A 104 9.30 17.20 -6.53
N ILE A 105 10.51 16.71 -6.77
CA ILE A 105 11.02 15.51 -6.09
C ILE A 105 11.83 16.02 -4.92
N GLU A 106 11.29 15.87 -3.72
CA GLU A 106 12.02 16.14 -2.48
C GLU A 106 12.74 14.87 -2.04
N ASP A 107 13.99 15.01 -1.60
CA ASP A 107 14.74 13.93 -1.00
C ASP A 107 14.23 13.72 0.43
N ILE A 108 13.46 12.66 0.65
CA ILE A 108 12.80 12.36 1.94
C ILE A 108 13.79 11.68 2.91
N LEU A 109 15.07 11.57 2.57
CA LEU A 109 16.11 10.90 3.36
C LEU A 109 16.51 11.68 4.62
N ASP A 110 15.60 11.76 5.58
CA ASP A 110 15.91 11.93 7.00
C ASP A 110 15.18 10.88 7.86
N VAL A 111 14.84 9.74 7.25
CA VAL A 111 14.25 8.60 7.94
C VAL A 111 15.40 7.75 8.46
N THR A 112 15.77 7.98 9.71
CA THR A 112 16.41 6.94 10.50
C THR A 112 15.46 5.74 10.49
N ASP A 113 15.79 4.72 9.69
CA ASP A 113 15.02 3.49 9.50
C ASP A 113 14.99 2.67 10.80
N ASN A 114 14.20 3.12 11.77
CA ASN A 114 13.72 2.30 12.85
C ASN A 114 12.35 1.79 12.42
N TYR A 115 12.31 0.80 11.53
CA TYR A 115 11.10 0.02 11.30
C TYR A 115 10.75 -0.70 12.60
N GLU A 116 9.91 -0.07 13.42
CA GLU A 116 9.47 -0.62 14.69
C GLU A 116 8.29 -1.56 14.43
N MET A 117 8.42 -2.81 14.87
CA MET A 117 7.30 -3.75 14.90
C MET A 117 6.15 -3.14 15.72
N SER A 118 4.96 -3.08 15.11
CA SER A 118 3.74 -2.64 15.78
C SER A 118 3.45 -3.53 16.98
N SER A 119 3.07 -2.94 18.12
CA SER A 119 2.61 -3.69 19.29
C SER A 119 1.42 -4.60 18.95
N ALA A 120 0.53 -4.17 18.05
CA ALA A 120 -0.61 -4.98 17.63
C ALA A 120 -0.18 -6.22 16.83
N ASP A 121 0.78 -6.05 15.90
CA ASP A 121 1.32 -7.18 15.12
C ASP A 121 2.11 -8.13 16.02
N PHE A 122 2.89 -7.61 16.97
CA PHE A 122 3.61 -8.39 17.96
C PHE A 122 2.66 -9.25 18.82
N THR A 123 1.62 -8.64 19.38
CA THR A 123 0.60 -9.34 20.17
C THR A 123 -0.15 -10.37 19.32
N TRP A 124 -0.44 -10.05 18.05
CA TRP A 124 -1.02 -11.02 17.12
C TRP A 124 -0.11 -12.23 16.90
N PHE A 125 1.20 -12.03 16.69
CA PHE A 125 2.14 -13.15 16.55
C PHE A 125 2.14 -14.04 17.79
N TYR A 126 2.16 -13.45 18.99
CA TYR A 126 2.09 -14.21 20.23
C TYR A 126 0.77 -14.98 20.35
N SER A 127 -0.38 -14.37 20.01
CA SER A 127 -1.68 -15.05 19.99
C SER A 127 -1.72 -16.29 19.10
N LYS A 128 -0.95 -16.25 18.01
CA LYS A 128 -0.83 -17.32 17.03
C LYS A 128 0.20 -18.36 17.41
N PHE A 129 1.17 -18.00 18.25
CA PHE A 129 2.15 -18.90 18.82
C PHE A 129 1.52 -19.75 19.92
N THR A 130 0.75 -19.13 20.83
CA THR A 130 0.09 -19.84 21.94
C THR A 130 -1.14 -20.65 21.49
N ASN A 131 -1.86 -20.17 20.47
CA ASN A 131 -3.02 -20.86 19.93
C ASN A 131 -3.03 -20.81 18.39
N SER A 132 -2.74 -21.94 17.73
CA SER A 132 -2.74 -22.02 16.27
C SER A 132 -4.10 -21.68 15.65
N LYS A 133 -5.20 -21.92 16.38
CA LYS A 133 -6.60 -21.68 15.96
C LYS A 133 -7.10 -20.26 16.24
N SER A 134 -6.26 -19.35 16.74
CA SER A 134 -6.65 -17.94 16.91
C SER A 134 -7.00 -17.27 15.56
N ASP A 135 -7.50 -16.04 15.58
CA ASP A 135 -7.93 -15.37 14.35
C ASP A 135 -6.76 -15.03 13.41
N GLY A 136 -7.03 -15.02 12.11
CA GLY A 136 -6.12 -14.38 11.16
C GLY A 136 -5.99 -12.89 11.44
N TRP A 137 -4.97 -12.24 10.87
CA TRP A 137 -4.66 -10.82 11.14
C TRP A 137 -5.88 -9.90 10.99
N ASN A 138 -6.69 -10.07 9.93
CA ASN A 138 -7.91 -9.27 9.75
C ASN A 138 -8.90 -9.42 10.92
N GLY A 139 -9.17 -10.65 11.36
CA GLY A 139 -10.09 -10.90 12.47
C GLY A 139 -9.53 -10.43 13.82
N PHE A 140 -8.22 -10.55 14.00
CA PHE A 140 -7.53 -9.98 15.16
C PHE A 140 -7.64 -8.46 15.20
N MET A 141 -7.38 -7.79 14.07
CA MET A 141 -7.48 -6.34 13.96
C MET A 141 -8.92 -5.84 14.10
N GLU A 142 -9.91 -6.58 13.58
CA GLU A 142 -11.33 -6.29 13.78
C GLU A 142 -11.69 -6.31 15.27
N LYS A 143 -11.29 -7.35 16.00
CA LYS A 143 -11.49 -7.43 17.45
C LYS A 143 -10.74 -6.33 18.19
N SER A 144 -9.49 -6.07 17.84
CA SER A 144 -8.66 -5.01 18.43
C SER A 144 -9.28 -3.62 18.31
N HIS A 145 -10.13 -3.39 17.31
CA HIS A 145 -10.75 -2.08 17.06
C HIS A 145 -12.27 -2.08 17.30
N ASN A 146 -12.84 -3.14 17.87
CA ASN A 146 -14.29 -3.29 18.00
C ASN A 146 -14.95 -2.16 18.83
N ASN A 147 -14.22 -1.60 19.81
CA ASN A 147 -14.68 -0.50 20.66
C ASN A 147 -14.14 0.87 20.22
N VAL A 148 -13.44 0.94 19.08
CA VAL A 148 -12.90 2.19 18.57
C VAL A 148 -13.97 2.85 17.68
N ALA A 149 -14.28 4.11 17.98
CA ALA A 149 -15.20 4.88 17.15
C ALA A 149 -14.63 4.99 15.72
N TYR A 150 -15.41 4.54 14.74
CA TYR A 150 -15.05 4.65 13.34
C TYR A 150 -16.15 5.35 12.54
N HIS A 151 -15.75 5.82 11.36
CA HIS A 151 -16.65 6.43 10.40
C HIS A 151 -16.67 5.57 9.14
N SER A 152 -17.87 5.23 8.67
CA SER A 152 -18.03 4.49 7.43
C SER A 152 -17.92 5.43 6.23
N SER A 153 -16.96 5.18 5.34
CA SER A 153 -16.93 5.79 4.02
C SER A 153 -17.88 5.06 3.07
N LYS A 154 -18.35 5.74 2.02
CA LYS A 154 -19.21 5.16 0.99
C LYS A 154 -18.59 5.32 -0.38
N ILE A 155 -18.58 4.22 -1.14
CA ILE A 155 -18.18 4.22 -2.55
C ILE A 155 -19.41 4.56 -3.39
N ILE A 156 -19.28 5.60 -4.22
CA ILE A 156 -20.34 6.04 -5.11
C ILE A 156 -19.82 5.97 -6.55
N PRO A 157 -20.43 5.15 -7.41
CA PRO A 157 -20.13 5.18 -8.83
C PRO A 157 -20.44 6.56 -9.40
N VAL A 158 -19.48 7.14 -10.10
CA VAL A 158 -19.69 8.37 -10.88
C VAL A 158 -20.22 8.02 -12.27
N PRO A 159 -20.88 8.97 -12.96
CA PRO A 159 -21.36 8.75 -14.33
C PRO A 159 -20.24 8.32 -15.29
N PHE A 160 -20.58 7.52 -16.30
CA PHE A 160 -19.67 6.98 -17.30
C PHE A 160 -19.30 8.01 -18.37
N ILE A 161 -18.06 7.92 -18.86
CA ILE A 161 -17.60 8.66 -20.04
C ILE A 161 -17.49 7.66 -21.18
N LYS A 162 -18.25 7.87 -22.26
CA LYS A 162 -18.31 6.97 -23.42
C LYS A 162 -17.18 7.25 -24.40
N ASN A 163 -15.94 7.02 -23.97
CA ASN A 163 -14.73 7.20 -24.78
C ASN A 163 -13.57 6.36 -24.20
N PRO A 164 -12.53 5.98 -24.99
CA PRO A 164 -11.42 5.20 -24.47
C PRO A 164 -10.73 5.88 -23.26
N PRO A 165 -10.44 5.14 -22.18
CA PRO A 165 -9.91 5.71 -20.93
C PRO A 165 -8.54 6.38 -21.10
N SER A 166 -7.76 5.94 -22.08
CA SER A 166 -6.44 6.48 -22.40
C SER A 166 -6.46 7.78 -23.21
N ASP A 167 -7.63 8.24 -23.65
CA ASP A 167 -7.75 9.46 -24.44
C ASP A 167 -7.70 10.71 -23.55
N TYR A 168 -7.00 11.76 -23.99
CA TYR A 168 -6.87 13.01 -23.22
C TYR A 168 -8.22 13.64 -22.91
N ASP A 169 -9.18 13.60 -23.83
CA ASP A 169 -10.52 14.14 -23.61
C ASP A 169 -11.23 13.39 -22.50
N THR A 170 -10.95 12.09 -22.35
CA THR A 170 -11.57 11.26 -21.30
C THR A 170 -11.00 11.57 -19.94
N ILE A 171 -9.68 11.69 -19.85
CA ILE A 171 -8.98 12.05 -18.61
C ILE A 171 -9.38 13.47 -18.20
N PHE A 172 -9.39 14.41 -19.14
CA PHE A 172 -9.84 15.79 -18.90
C PHE A 172 -11.28 15.84 -18.41
N THR A 173 -12.20 15.17 -19.11
CA THR A 173 -13.62 15.09 -18.69
C THR A 173 -13.74 14.51 -17.27
N SER A 174 -12.96 13.48 -16.94
CA SER A 174 -12.93 12.88 -15.60
C SER A 174 -12.48 13.89 -14.53
N LEU A 175 -11.40 14.64 -14.79
CA LEU A 175 -10.88 15.66 -13.88
C LEU A 175 -11.90 16.80 -13.68
N VAL A 176 -12.56 17.25 -14.74
CA VAL A 176 -13.59 18.29 -14.68
C VAL A 176 -14.79 17.83 -13.85
N GLU A 177 -15.26 16.60 -14.03
CA GLU A 177 -16.35 16.08 -13.20
C GLU A 177 -15.91 15.91 -11.74
N ALA A 178 -14.66 15.50 -11.47
CA ALA A 178 -14.13 15.46 -10.11
C ALA A 178 -14.11 16.85 -9.45
N ALA A 179 -13.62 17.88 -10.16
CA ALA A 179 -13.61 19.27 -9.70
C ALA A 179 -15.01 19.81 -9.43
N LYS A 180 -15.97 19.52 -10.33
CA LYS A 180 -17.38 19.90 -10.15
C LYS A 180 -18.00 19.24 -8.92
N GLN A 181 -17.68 17.98 -8.64
CA GLN A 181 -18.12 17.34 -7.40
C GLN A 181 -17.45 17.96 -6.18
N CYS A 182 -16.16 18.33 -6.27
CA CYS A 182 -15.44 19.05 -5.21
C CYS A 182 -16.18 20.35 -4.84
N GLN A 183 -16.55 21.15 -5.84
CA GLN A 183 -17.32 22.38 -5.65
C GLN A 183 -18.70 22.13 -5.05
N LYS A 184 -19.45 21.15 -5.59
CA LYS A 184 -20.79 20.79 -5.07
C LYS A 184 -20.75 20.41 -3.59
N GLN A 185 -19.65 19.80 -3.16
CA GLN A 185 -19.46 19.35 -1.79
C GLN A 185 -18.70 20.38 -0.93
N VAL A 186 -18.48 21.60 -1.46
CA VAL A 186 -17.81 22.71 -0.77
C VAL A 186 -16.42 22.30 -0.25
N GLN A 187 -15.73 21.47 -1.01
CA GLN A 187 -14.36 21.06 -0.73
C GLN A 187 -13.38 21.97 -1.44
N LYS A 188 -12.23 22.17 -0.80
CA LYS A 188 -11.13 22.94 -1.39
C LYS A 188 -10.32 22.13 -2.39
N ILE A 189 -10.17 20.84 -2.13
CA ILE A 189 -9.29 19.94 -2.88
C ILE A 189 -9.99 18.60 -3.08
N VAL A 190 -9.84 18.02 -4.27
CA VAL A 190 -10.21 16.64 -4.58
C VAL A 190 -8.99 15.86 -5.06
N PHE A 191 -8.79 14.67 -4.50
CA PHE A 191 -7.76 13.75 -4.98
C PHE A 191 -8.31 12.84 -6.06
N VAL A 192 -7.57 12.65 -7.15
CA VAL A 192 -7.90 11.72 -8.22
C VAL A 192 -6.72 10.80 -8.48
N THR A 193 -6.94 9.50 -8.37
CA THR A 193 -5.90 8.50 -8.61
C THR A 193 -5.99 7.98 -10.04
N PHE A 194 -4.83 7.73 -10.64
CA PHE A 194 -4.71 7.15 -11.98
C PHE A 194 -3.61 6.10 -12.01
N ASP A 195 -3.73 5.07 -12.84
CA ASP A 195 -2.57 4.24 -13.18
C ASP A 195 -1.43 5.08 -13.79
N GLN A 196 -0.22 4.52 -13.85
CA GLN A 196 0.96 5.28 -14.28
C GLN A 196 0.79 5.93 -15.68
N PRO A 197 0.35 5.21 -16.74
CA PRO A 197 0.15 5.83 -18.06
C PRO A 197 -0.86 6.98 -18.06
N LEU A 198 -1.97 6.85 -17.32
CA LEU A 198 -3.00 7.88 -17.25
C LEU A 198 -2.58 9.05 -16.36
N TYR A 199 -1.82 8.78 -15.29
CA TYR A 199 -1.27 9.81 -14.40
C TYR A 199 -0.39 10.79 -15.17
N HIS A 200 0.48 10.30 -16.05
CA HIS A 200 1.32 11.17 -16.90
C HIS A 200 0.49 12.17 -17.71
N LYS A 201 -0.56 11.68 -18.39
CA LYS A 201 -1.47 12.54 -19.16
C LYS A 201 -2.27 13.49 -18.28
N ALA A 202 -2.70 13.03 -17.11
CA ALA A 202 -3.40 13.87 -16.14
C ALA A 202 -2.51 15.02 -15.64
N ARG A 203 -1.21 14.76 -15.40
CA ARG A 203 -0.23 15.81 -15.05
C ARG A 203 -0.05 16.82 -16.17
N GLU A 204 0.02 16.39 -17.42
CA GLU A 204 0.12 17.30 -18.57
C GLU A 204 -1.12 18.20 -18.70
N ILE A 205 -2.31 17.63 -18.48
CA ILE A 205 -3.57 18.38 -18.46
C ILE A 205 -3.53 19.47 -17.37
N LEU A 206 -3.17 19.10 -16.14
CA LEU A 206 -3.13 20.05 -15.03
C LEU A 206 -2.04 21.12 -15.20
N ALA A 207 -0.89 20.76 -15.77
CA ALA A 207 0.17 21.71 -16.09
C ALA A 207 -0.23 22.71 -17.20
N SER A 208 -1.26 22.39 -18.00
CA SER A 208 -1.76 23.24 -19.08
C SER A 208 -2.84 24.24 -18.64
N ILE A 209 -3.23 24.23 -17.36
CA ILE A 209 -4.27 25.11 -16.80
C ILE A 209 -3.78 26.55 -16.79
N ASP A 210 -4.65 27.45 -17.24
CA ASP A 210 -4.50 28.88 -17.03
C ASP A 210 -5.13 29.24 -15.67
N LEU A 211 -4.30 29.58 -14.68
CA LEU A 211 -4.76 29.90 -13.32
C LEU A 211 -5.60 31.17 -13.27
N ASP A 212 -5.38 32.10 -14.20
CA ASP A 212 -6.16 33.34 -14.30
C ASP A 212 -7.55 33.09 -14.92
N ASN A 213 -7.74 31.94 -15.57
CA ASN A 213 -8.96 31.55 -16.27
C ASN A 213 -9.32 30.06 -16.08
N ASP A 214 -9.34 29.60 -14.83
CA ASP A 214 -9.68 28.22 -14.48
C ASP A 214 -11.20 27.98 -14.46
N LEU A 215 -11.80 27.93 -15.66
CA LEU A 215 -13.24 27.75 -15.85
C LEU A 215 -13.83 26.52 -15.13
N TYR A 216 -13.03 25.46 -15.00
CA TYR A 216 -13.48 24.18 -14.46
C TYR A 216 -13.01 23.91 -13.03
N ASN A 217 -12.33 24.88 -12.40
CA ASN A 217 -11.75 24.74 -11.07
C ASN A 217 -10.81 23.53 -10.94
N LEU A 218 -10.03 23.27 -11.99
CA LEU A 218 -9.06 22.16 -12.03
C LEU A 218 -7.88 22.40 -11.09
N SER A 219 -7.63 23.65 -10.67
CA SER A 219 -6.70 24.00 -9.59
C SER A 219 -7.04 23.33 -8.25
N SER A 220 -8.29 22.91 -8.04
CA SER A 220 -8.70 22.11 -6.88
C SER A 220 -8.34 20.62 -6.99
N VAL A 221 -7.92 20.15 -8.16
CA VAL A 221 -7.69 18.72 -8.41
C VAL A 221 -6.23 18.37 -8.17
N GLN A 222 -6.01 17.36 -7.32
CA GLN A 222 -4.70 16.80 -7.06
C GLN A 222 -4.63 15.36 -7.54
N VAL A 223 -3.86 15.14 -8.61
CA VAL A 223 -3.69 13.79 -9.16
C VAL A 223 -2.62 13.02 -8.41
N ARG A 224 -2.84 11.72 -8.21
CA ARG A 224 -1.93 10.78 -7.56
C ARG A 224 -1.76 9.52 -8.39
N LEU A 225 -0.62 8.86 -8.27
CA LEU A 225 -0.43 7.53 -8.82
C LEU A 225 -1.34 6.53 -8.10
N GLY A 226 -1.85 5.55 -8.83
CA GLY A 226 -2.67 4.49 -8.30
C GLY A 226 -1.81 3.53 -7.48
N GLY A 227 -2.02 3.51 -6.17
CA GLY A 227 -1.23 2.71 -5.24
C GLY A 227 -1.29 1.19 -5.46
N PHE A 228 -2.26 0.67 -6.22
CA PHE A 228 -2.36 -0.79 -6.45
C PHE A 228 -1.21 -1.35 -7.28
N HIS A 229 -0.86 -0.70 -8.40
CA HIS A 229 0.27 -1.12 -9.22
C HIS A 229 1.60 -0.94 -8.49
N LEU A 230 1.71 0.13 -7.71
CA LEU A 230 2.87 0.36 -6.86
C LEU A 230 3.05 -0.75 -5.81
N LEU A 231 1.96 -1.16 -5.16
CA LEU A 231 1.97 -2.26 -4.20
C LEU A 231 2.34 -3.60 -4.87
N MET A 232 1.82 -3.88 -6.07
CA MET A 232 2.23 -5.05 -6.84
C MET A 232 3.71 -4.99 -7.22
N SER A 233 4.21 -3.83 -7.67
CA SER A 233 5.64 -3.64 -7.99
C SER A 233 6.53 -3.86 -6.78
N PHE A 234 6.14 -3.38 -5.60
CA PHE A 234 6.89 -3.62 -4.37
C PHE A 234 6.90 -5.09 -3.95
N LEU A 235 5.77 -5.78 -4.02
CA LEU A 235 5.73 -7.22 -3.77
C LEU A 235 6.65 -7.98 -4.74
N GLY A 236 6.67 -7.55 -6.01
CA GLY A 236 7.62 -8.03 -7.01
C GLY A 236 9.08 -7.73 -6.65
N ALA A 237 9.35 -6.55 -6.12
CA ALA A 237 10.70 -6.17 -5.67
C ALA A 237 11.17 -7.04 -4.50
N ILE A 238 10.31 -7.32 -3.52
CA ILE A 238 10.64 -8.25 -2.42
C ILE A 238 11.06 -9.61 -2.99
N GLY A 239 10.26 -10.18 -3.89
CA GLY A 239 10.58 -11.45 -4.53
C GLY A 239 11.89 -11.42 -5.33
N PHE A 240 12.20 -10.30 -6.00
CA PHE A 240 13.44 -10.12 -6.74
C PHE A 240 14.69 -10.00 -5.85
N ILE A 241 14.60 -9.31 -4.71
CA ILE A 241 15.71 -9.21 -3.74
C ILE A 241 15.95 -10.55 -3.08
N MET A 242 14.87 -11.13 -2.56
CA MET A 242 14.89 -12.32 -1.73
C MET A 242 15.02 -13.59 -2.58
N ASP A 243 15.32 -13.45 -3.87
CA ASP A 243 15.67 -14.53 -4.76
C ASP A 243 16.89 -15.30 -4.22
N GLY A 244 16.72 -16.60 -4.00
CA GLY A 244 17.72 -17.46 -3.38
C GLY A 244 17.77 -17.45 -1.84
N SER A 245 16.83 -16.77 -1.17
CA SER A 245 16.74 -16.74 0.30
C SER A 245 16.00 -17.91 0.93
N GLY A 246 15.40 -18.81 0.14
CA GLY A 246 14.43 -19.79 0.61
C GLY A 246 12.97 -19.32 0.50
N LEU A 247 12.72 -18.06 0.13
CA LEU A 247 11.36 -17.50 0.12
C LEU A 247 10.45 -18.16 -0.93
N LYS A 248 11.01 -18.51 -2.11
CA LYS A 248 10.26 -19.24 -3.14
C LYS A 248 9.83 -20.61 -2.62
N GLU A 249 10.74 -21.31 -1.97
CA GLU A 249 10.54 -22.62 -1.37
C GLU A 249 9.46 -22.54 -0.28
N ALA A 250 9.52 -21.53 0.59
CA ALA A 250 8.49 -21.27 1.60
C ALA A 250 7.11 -20.97 0.97
N PHE A 251 7.07 -20.27 -0.17
CA PHE A 251 5.82 -20.06 -0.90
C PHE A 251 5.34 -21.35 -1.58
N CYS A 252 6.24 -22.23 -2.02
CA CYS A 252 5.90 -23.52 -2.62
C CYS A 252 5.29 -24.52 -1.62
N GLU A 253 5.52 -24.36 -0.32
CA GLU A 253 4.79 -25.08 0.73
C GLU A 253 3.32 -24.64 0.84
N ILE A 254 3.01 -23.43 0.35
CA ILE A 254 1.68 -22.80 0.42
C ILE A 254 0.91 -23.00 -0.88
N TYR A 255 1.59 -22.85 -2.01
CA TYR A 255 1.02 -22.84 -3.34
C TYR A 255 1.81 -23.73 -4.29
N ALA A 256 1.18 -24.18 -5.38
CA ALA A 256 1.91 -24.80 -6.49
C ALA A 256 2.94 -23.82 -7.09
N GLU A 257 4.06 -24.34 -7.60
CA GLU A 257 5.22 -23.54 -8.06
C GLU A 257 4.85 -22.36 -8.97
N ASN A 258 4.07 -22.60 -10.04
CA ASN A 258 3.61 -21.55 -10.96
C ASN A 258 2.81 -20.43 -10.27
N SER A 259 2.11 -20.77 -9.18
CA SER A 259 1.35 -19.81 -8.38
C SER A 259 2.28 -19.01 -7.46
N SER A 260 3.29 -19.65 -6.88
CA SER A 260 4.34 -19.01 -6.08
C SER A 260 5.14 -18.01 -6.89
N GLU A 261 5.54 -18.36 -8.13
CA GLU A 261 6.25 -17.44 -9.04
C GLU A 261 5.42 -16.20 -9.40
N LYS A 262 4.12 -16.39 -9.68
CA LYS A 262 3.21 -15.27 -9.93
C LYS A 262 3.00 -14.38 -8.69
N ALA A 263 3.05 -14.96 -7.49
CA ALA A 263 2.96 -14.21 -6.24
C ALA A 263 4.24 -13.39 -6.00
N LEU A 264 5.42 -14.01 -6.17
CA LEU A 264 6.72 -13.35 -5.95
C LEU A 264 7.09 -12.34 -7.02
N SER A 265 6.51 -12.43 -8.21
CA SER A 265 6.61 -11.37 -9.23
C SER A 265 5.60 -10.23 -9.02
N GLY A 266 4.82 -10.24 -7.94
CA GLY A 266 3.82 -9.22 -7.61
C GLY A 266 2.53 -9.28 -8.43
N HIS A 267 2.46 -10.13 -9.46
CA HIS A 267 1.31 -10.22 -10.38
C HIS A 267 0.08 -10.88 -9.75
N ALA A 268 0.27 -11.65 -8.67
CA ALA A 268 -0.82 -12.26 -7.90
C ALA A 268 -0.92 -11.65 -6.50
N TYR A 269 -1.32 -10.37 -6.43
CA TYR A 269 -1.43 -9.57 -5.22
C TYR A 269 -1.95 -10.33 -3.98
N ALA A 270 -3.18 -10.87 -4.04
CA ALA A 270 -3.81 -11.51 -2.89
C ALA A 270 -3.02 -12.74 -2.39
N ARG A 271 -2.39 -13.48 -3.31
CA ARG A 271 -1.54 -14.62 -2.96
C ARG A 271 -0.21 -14.18 -2.36
N ALA A 272 0.38 -13.11 -2.89
CA ALA A 272 1.63 -12.56 -2.39
C ALA A 272 1.47 -12.06 -0.95
N ILE A 273 0.44 -11.24 -0.68
CA ILE A 273 0.13 -10.76 0.68
C ILE A 273 -0.05 -11.92 1.65
N ARG A 274 -0.92 -12.89 1.30
CA ARG A 274 -1.14 -14.07 2.14
C ARG A 274 0.14 -14.87 2.38
N GLY A 275 0.96 -15.08 1.34
CA GLY A 275 2.22 -15.79 1.44
C GLY A 275 3.19 -15.11 2.40
N HIS A 276 3.39 -13.79 2.25
CA HIS A 276 4.26 -13.03 3.14
C HIS A 276 3.79 -13.07 4.59
N PHE A 277 2.49 -12.91 4.86
CA PHE A 277 1.94 -12.98 6.22
C PHE A 277 2.19 -14.34 6.87
N LEU A 278 2.05 -15.43 6.10
CA LEU A 278 2.26 -16.78 6.62
C LEU A 278 3.73 -17.09 6.86
N VAL A 279 4.62 -16.61 5.98
CA VAL A 279 6.08 -16.72 6.20
C VAL A 279 6.49 -15.93 7.43
N GLN A 280 6.01 -14.68 7.57
CA GLN A 280 6.28 -13.85 8.74
C GLN A 280 5.79 -14.54 10.03
N LEU A 281 4.61 -15.14 9.99
CA LEU A 281 4.05 -15.85 11.13
C LEU A 281 4.86 -17.08 11.53
N ALA A 282 5.29 -17.88 10.55
CA ALA A 282 6.11 -19.06 10.79
C ALA A 282 7.50 -18.67 11.35
N LEU A 283 8.06 -17.56 10.89
CA LEU A 283 9.31 -17.00 11.44
C LEU A 283 9.11 -16.52 12.88
N SER A 284 8.03 -15.79 13.17
CA SER A 284 7.73 -15.34 14.53
C SER A 284 7.56 -16.52 15.50
N GLU A 285 6.93 -17.61 15.07
CA GLU A 285 6.80 -18.83 15.86
C GLU A 285 8.15 -19.49 16.18
N LEU A 286 9.08 -19.53 15.22
CA LEU A 286 10.45 -20.01 15.48
C LEU A 286 11.18 -19.13 16.50
N ILE A 287 11.01 -17.81 16.40
CA ILE A 287 11.63 -16.85 17.32
C ILE A 287 11.06 -17.08 18.73
N PHE A 288 9.74 -17.11 18.89
CA PHE A 288 9.12 -17.40 20.20
C PHE A 288 9.49 -18.78 20.75
N SER A 289 9.61 -19.80 19.90
CA SER A 289 9.99 -21.16 20.32
C SER A 289 11.45 -21.25 20.80
N SER A 290 12.32 -20.36 20.33
CA SER A 290 13.74 -20.33 20.67
C SER A 290 14.10 -19.24 21.68
N MET A 291 13.14 -18.39 22.03
CA MET A 291 13.26 -17.32 23.00
C MET A 291 12.83 -17.82 24.38
N GLU A 292 13.53 -17.37 25.42
CA GLU A 292 13.11 -17.62 26.80
C GLU A 292 12.20 -16.48 27.27
N LEU A 293 10.93 -16.80 27.51
CA LEU A 293 9.97 -15.94 28.19
C LEU A 293 9.71 -16.52 29.58
N SER A 294 9.80 -15.68 30.62
CA SER A 294 9.46 -16.10 31.98
C SER A 294 7.97 -16.38 32.10
N ASP A 295 7.58 -17.14 33.13
CA ASP A 295 6.15 -17.42 33.39
C ASP A 295 5.36 -16.13 33.67
N THR A 296 6.01 -15.12 34.25
CA THR A 296 5.40 -13.80 34.46
C THR A 296 5.16 -13.06 33.15
N GLU A 297 6.10 -13.12 32.20
CA GLU A 297 5.97 -12.49 30.88
C GLU A 297 4.88 -13.16 30.05
N LYS A 298 4.83 -14.49 30.06
CA LYS A 298 3.77 -15.26 29.40
C LYS A 298 2.40 -14.93 30.00
N GLY A 299 2.29 -14.94 31.33
CA GLY A 299 1.04 -14.59 32.02
C GLY A 299 0.55 -13.18 31.71
N LEU A 300 1.48 -12.22 31.56
CA LEU A 300 1.16 -10.85 31.16
C LEU A 300 0.66 -10.78 29.72
N MET A 301 1.34 -11.44 28.78
CA MET A 301 0.89 -11.51 27.38
C MET A 301 -0.46 -12.22 27.25
N ASP A 302 -0.69 -13.30 27.99
CA ASP A 302 -1.97 -14.02 28.02
C ASP A 302 -3.08 -13.13 28.58
N THR A 303 -2.79 -12.32 29.60
CA THR A 303 -3.73 -11.32 30.14
C THR A 303 -4.10 -10.28 29.09
N PHE A 304 -3.12 -9.75 28.34
CA PHE A 304 -3.42 -8.83 27.25
C PHE A 304 -4.29 -9.46 26.14
N LEU A 305 -4.12 -10.75 25.87
CA LEU A 305 -4.97 -11.47 24.92
C LEU A 305 -6.40 -11.69 25.43
N LEU A 306 -6.60 -11.84 26.74
CA LEU A 306 -7.94 -11.91 27.33
C LEU A 306 -8.71 -10.60 27.16
N ASP A 307 -7.99 -9.47 27.17
CA ASP A 307 -8.58 -8.15 26.95
C ASP A 307 -8.89 -7.87 25.47
N LEU A 308 -8.51 -8.75 24.53
CA LEU A 308 -8.76 -8.55 23.10
C LEU A 308 -10.26 -8.36 22.82
N GLY A 309 -10.61 -7.19 22.27
CA GLY A 309 -12.01 -6.83 22.02
C GLY A 309 -12.71 -6.08 23.16
N THR A 310 -11.99 -5.77 24.24
CA THR A 310 -12.42 -4.86 25.31
C THR A 310 -11.85 -3.45 25.10
N GLU A 311 -12.28 -2.48 25.91
CA GLU A 311 -11.74 -1.10 25.86
C GLU A 311 -10.29 -1.02 26.36
N HIS A 312 -9.88 -1.94 27.24
CA HIS A 312 -8.54 -1.98 27.84
C HIS A 312 -7.45 -2.45 26.86
N PHE A 313 -7.81 -3.14 25.78
CA PHE A 313 -6.83 -3.67 24.83
C PHE A 313 -5.96 -2.58 24.21
N GLY A 314 -6.55 -1.42 23.88
CA GLY A 314 -5.82 -0.30 23.31
C GLY A 314 -4.72 0.21 24.25
N ASP A 315 -5.02 0.33 25.54
CA ASP A 315 -4.07 0.76 26.56
C ASP A 315 -2.95 -0.27 26.76
N ASN A 316 -3.29 -1.57 26.71
CA ASN A 316 -2.32 -2.66 26.80
C ASN A 316 -1.27 -2.61 25.68
N LEU A 317 -1.62 -2.16 24.47
CA LEU A 317 -0.68 -2.02 23.35
C LEU A 317 0.42 -0.97 23.60
N HIS A 318 0.19 -0.06 24.54
CA HIS A 318 1.11 0.99 24.94
C HIS A 318 1.82 0.71 26.28
N HIS A 319 1.55 -0.45 26.90
CA HIS A 319 2.11 -0.82 28.20
C HIS A 319 3.64 -1.03 28.14
N GLU A 320 4.37 -0.55 29.16
CA GLU A 320 5.85 -0.64 29.19
C GLU A 320 6.35 -2.08 29.22
N ASP A 321 5.66 -2.98 29.91
CA ASP A 321 6.00 -4.41 29.91
C ASP A 321 5.85 -5.04 28.53
N LEU A 322 4.81 -4.66 27.75
CA LEU A 322 4.67 -5.15 26.38
C LEU A 322 5.86 -4.71 25.53
N LYS A 323 6.26 -3.45 25.68
CA LYS A 323 7.43 -2.90 25.00
C LYS A 323 8.70 -3.67 25.38
N THR A 324 8.89 -3.96 26.66
CA THR A 324 10.06 -4.72 27.15
C THR A 324 10.12 -6.13 26.54
N ILE A 325 8.99 -6.84 26.49
CA ILE A 325 8.94 -8.18 25.89
C ILE A 325 9.16 -8.10 24.37
N LYS A 326 8.59 -7.08 23.71
CA LYS A 326 8.81 -6.82 22.28
C LYS A 326 10.29 -6.52 21.99
N ASP A 327 10.95 -5.74 22.82
CA ASP A 327 12.38 -5.43 22.68
C ASP A 327 13.23 -6.69 22.82
N LYS A 328 12.93 -7.57 23.79
CA LYS A 328 13.59 -8.89 23.89
C LYS A 328 13.37 -9.76 22.64
N PHE A 329 12.17 -9.73 22.05
CA PHE A 329 11.89 -10.44 20.80
C PHE A 329 12.76 -9.88 19.65
N ILE A 330 12.90 -8.56 19.54
CA ILE A 330 13.72 -7.89 18.52
C ILE A 330 15.21 -8.18 18.72
N GLU A 331 15.69 -8.16 19.96
CA GLU A 331 17.06 -8.54 20.31
C GLU A 331 17.36 -9.98 19.91
N HIS A 332 16.43 -10.90 20.19
CA HIS A 332 16.57 -12.31 19.83
C HIS A 332 16.54 -12.51 18.31
N LEU A 333 15.63 -11.83 17.59
CA LEU A 333 15.62 -11.78 16.12
C LEU A 333 16.99 -11.32 15.58
N THR A 334 17.54 -10.25 16.13
CA THR A 334 18.85 -9.70 15.73
C THR A 334 19.98 -10.70 16.01
N SER A 335 19.91 -11.43 17.12
CA SER A 335 20.85 -12.51 17.46
C SER A 335 20.78 -13.66 16.45
N ILE A 336 19.57 -14.10 16.08
CA ILE A 336 19.36 -15.14 15.05
C ILE A 336 19.90 -14.68 13.69
N GLN A 337 19.63 -13.44 13.29
CA GLN A 337 20.12 -12.87 12.04
C GLN A 337 21.65 -12.88 11.97
N LYS A 338 22.34 -12.52 13.06
CA LYS A 338 23.81 -12.57 13.14
C LYS A 338 24.37 -14.00 13.03
N ARG A 339 23.62 -15.01 13.50
CA ARG A 339 24.02 -16.43 13.45
C ARG A 339 23.71 -17.11 12.12
N SER A 340 22.78 -16.58 11.34
CA SER A 340 22.16 -17.28 10.22
C SER A 340 22.03 -16.37 8.99
N TYR A 341 23.05 -16.36 8.13
CA TYR A 341 22.93 -15.69 6.82
C TYR A 341 22.14 -16.53 5.79
N ARG A 342 21.76 -17.79 6.10
CA ARG A 342 21.03 -18.70 5.18
C ARG A 342 20.08 -19.75 5.80
N LYS A 343 20.14 -20.05 7.10
CA LYS A 343 19.49 -21.26 7.67
C LYS A 343 18.07 -21.06 8.21
N THR A 344 17.57 -19.82 8.30
CA THR A 344 16.33 -19.55 9.03
C THR A 344 15.09 -20.04 8.26
N LEU A 345 15.01 -19.78 6.95
CA LEU A 345 13.93 -20.32 6.12
C LEU A 345 14.05 -21.84 5.92
N ASP A 346 15.26 -22.37 5.77
CA ASP A 346 15.48 -23.83 5.73
C ASP A 346 14.93 -24.51 7.00
N THR A 347 15.04 -23.85 8.16
CA THR A 347 14.49 -24.34 9.43
C THR A 347 12.96 -24.22 9.48
N VAL A 348 12.37 -23.17 8.90
CA VAL A 348 10.91 -23.04 8.73
C VAL A 348 10.37 -24.20 7.90
N LEU A 349 11.04 -24.50 6.78
CA LEU A 349 10.71 -25.58 5.87
C LEU A 349 10.87 -26.95 6.54
N ALA A 350 12.00 -27.20 7.21
CA ALA A 350 12.29 -28.47 7.87
C ALA A 350 11.31 -28.80 9.01
N ASN A 351 10.80 -27.79 9.72
CA ASN A 351 9.84 -27.99 10.82
C ASN A 351 8.37 -28.08 10.34
N GLY A 352 8.11 -27.91 9.04
CA GLY A 352 6.77 -27.96 8.45
C GLY A 352 5.80 -26.92 9.02
N LEU A 353 6.32 -25.81 9.56
CA LEU A 353 5.52 -24.81 10.27
C LEU A 353 4.51 -24.11 9.36
N ILE A 354 4.86 -23.94 8.09
CA ILE A 354 3.98 -23.39 7.08
C ILE A 354 2.83 -24.37 6.80
N SER A 355 3.12 -25.66 6.59
CA SER A 355 2.13 -26.71 6.30
C SER A 355 1.14 -26.93 7.47
N LYS A 356 1.60 -26.91 8.72
CA LYS A 356 0.75 -27.10 9.92
C LYS A 356 -0.30 -25.99 10.14
N ARG A 357 -0.12 -24.82 9.53
CA ARG A 357 -1.07 -23.68 9.61
C ARG A 357 -2.06 -23.65 8.43
N PHE A 358 -1.98 -24.60 7.50
CA PHE A 358 -2.90 -24.76 6.37
C PHE A 358 -4.09 -25.71 6.64
N HIS A 359 -4.09 -26.38 7.79
CA HIS A 359 -5.19 -27.20 8.30
C HIS A 359 -5.65 -26.65 9.66
#